data_AF-A0A6B3GA58-F1
#
_entry.id   AF-A0A6B3GA58-F1
#
_cell.length_a   1.000
_cell.length_b   1.000
_cell.length_c   1.000
_cell.angle_alpha   90.00
_cell.angle_beta   90.00
_cell.angle_gamma   90.00
#
_symmetry.space_group_name_H-M   'P 1'
#
loop_
_entity.id
_entity.type
_entity.pdbx_description
1 polymer ?
#
loop_
_entity_poly.entity_id
_entity_poly.type
_entity_poly.pdbx_seq_one_letter_code
_entity_poly.pdbx_strand_id
1 'polypeptide(L)' 'MTVNMTKGQAINLQKSDGGTLTAVRMGLGWQAAPRRGLFGSRTREVDLDASAVLFADKQPVDVVF' A
#
# COMPACT_ATOMS: atom_id res chain seq x y z
N MET A 1 -0.62 2.40 17.21
CA MET A 1 -0.35 3.78 16.75
C MET A 1 -0.78 3.84 15.29
N THR A 2 -1.64 4.79 14.92
CA THR A 2 -2.10 4.94 13.53
C THR A 2 -1.35 6.12 12.92
N VAL A 3 -0.71 5.90 11.77
CA VAL A 3 0.01 6.95 11.05
C VAL A 3 -0.75 7.26 9.77
N ASN A 4 -1.24 8.48 9.63
CA ASN A 4 -1.74 8.99 8.36
C ASN A 4 -0.57 9.57 7.58
N MET A 5 -0.43 9.16 6.32
CA MET A 5 0.66 9.60 5.46
C MET A 5 0.16 10.59 4.41
N THR A 6 0.95 11.63 4.17
CA THR A 6 0.79 12.54 3.02
C THR A 6 1.79 12.16 1.92
N LYS A 7 1.58 12.65 0.69
CA LYS A 7 2.47 12.34 -0.44
C LYS A 7 3.90 12.80 -0.14
N GLY A 8 4.85 11.88 -0.25
CA GLY A 8 6.27 12.14 0.02
C GLY A 8 6.65 12.10 1.50
N GLN A 9 5.73 11.81 2.41
CA GLN A 9 6.04 11.65 3.82
C GLN A 9 6.86 10.38 4.05
N ALA A 10 7.89 10.49 4.87
CA ALA A 10 8.63 9.36 5.42
C ALA A 10 8.21 9.11 6.89
N ILE A 11 8.26 7.85 7.32
CA ILE A 11 8.01 7.47 8.72
C ILE A 11 9.27 6.79 9.28
N ASN A 12 9.61 7.09 10.53
CA ASN A 12 10.64 6.34 11.22
C ASN A 12 10.05 5.01 11.71
N LEU A 13 10.71 3.92 11.35
CA LEU A 13 10.32 2.56 11.70
C LEU A 13 11.00 2.06 13.00
N GLN A 14 11.90 2.85 13.59
CA GLN A 14 12.46 2.56 14.90
C GLN A 14 11.41 2.76 16.00
N LYS A 15 11.32 1.80 16.92
CA LYS A 15 10.50 1.95 18.11
C LYS A 15 11.23 2.82 19.13
N SER A 16 10.48 3.60 19.90
CA SER A 16 11.01 4.51 20.93
C SER A 16 11.71 3.79 22.08
N ASP A 17 11.46 2.49 22.25
CA ASP A 17 12.07 1.63 23.27
C ASP A 17 13.42 1.03 22.82
N GLY A 18 13.92 1.38 21.63
CA GLY A 18 15.16 0.83 21.08
C GLY A 18 15.00 -0.56 20.46
N GLY A 19 13.79 -1.11 20.42
CA GLY A 19 13.51 -2.39 19.78
C GLY A 19 13.67 -2.33 18.26
N THR A 20 14.31 -3.35 17.68
CA THR A 20 14.42 -3.49 16.23
C THR A 20 13.09 -3.93 15.63
N LEU A 21 12.70 -3.32 14.50
CA LEU A 21 11.55 -3.78 13.73
C LEU A 21 11.85 -5.13 13.08
N THR A 22 11.06 -6.15 13.36
CA THR A 22 11.25 -7.51 12.84
C THR A 22 10.26 -7.90 11.75
N ALA A 23 9.14 -7.18 11.63
CA ALA A 23 8.11 -7.48 10.65
C ALA A 23 7.36 -6.21 10.24
N VAL A 24 7.00 -6.12 8.95
CA VAL A 24 6.08 -5.12 8.39
C VAL A 24 4.91 -5.87 7.76
N ARG A 25 3.69 -5.41 8.01
CA ARG A 25 2.49 -5.87 7.32
C ARG A 25 1.87 -4.71 6.56
N MET A 26 1.69 -4.88 5.26
CA MET A 26 1.01 -3.92 4.40
C MET A 26 -0.36 -4.46 3.99
N GLY A 27 -1.35 -3.57 3.85
CA GLY A 27 -2.68 -3.89 3.36
C GLY A 27 -3.11 -2.85 2.35
N LEU A 28 -3.59 -3.30 1.19
CA LEU A 28 -4.17 -2.47 0.16
C LEU A 28 -5.69 -2.63 0.21
N GLY A 29 -6.41 -1.51 0.36
CA GLY A 29 -7.87 -1.49 0.35
C GLY A 29 -8.35 -0.38 -0.57
N TRP A 30 -9.43 -0.64 -1.30
CA TRP A 30 -10.02 0.32 -2.22
C TRP A 30 -11.54 0.28 -2.15
N GLN A 31 -12.16 1.42 -2.45
CA GLN A 31 -13.59 1.52 -2.63
C GLN A 31 -13.91 1.36 -4.12
N ALA A 32 -14.91 0.54 -4.45
CA ALA A 32 -15.36 0.38 -5.82
C ALA A 32 -15.81 1.72 -6.42
N ALA A 33 -15.45 1.97 -7.68
CA ALA A 33 -15.81 3.20 -8.36
C ALA A 33 -17.26 3.10 -8.90
N PRO A 34 -18.18 3.97 -8.44
CA PRO A 34 -19.54 3.98 -8.98
C PRO A 34 -19.54 4.53 -10.41
N ARG A 35 -20.25 3.87 -11.32
CA ARG A 35 -20.47 4.35 -12.68
C ARG A 35 -21.95 4.68 -12.88
N ARG A 36 -22.25 5.94 -13.20
CA ARG A 36 -23.61 6.45 -13.39
C ARG A 36 -24.03 6.25 -14.85
N GLY A 37 -25.17 5.60 -15.08
CA GLY A 37 -25.77 5.43 -16.41
C GLY A 37 -27.25 5.86 -16.42
N LEU A 38 -27.87 5.84 -17.58
CA LEU A 38 -29.28 6.25 -17.79
C LEU A 38 -30.32 5.34 -17.11
N PHE A 39 -29.92 4.20 -16.52
CA PHE A 39 -30.81 3.24 -15.83
C PHE A 39 -30.25 2.78 -14.46
N GLY A 40 -29.69 3.70 -13.67
CA GLY A 40 -29.20 3.44 -12.31
C GLY A 40 -27.68 3.45 -12.16
N SER A 41 -27.18 3.09 -10.97
CA SER A 41 -25.74 2.92 -10.71
C SER A 41 -25.34 1.45 -10.89
N ARG A 42 -24.21 1.22 -11.58
CA ARG A 42 -23.50 -0.06 -11.54
C ARG A 42 -22.13 0.20 -10.93
N THR A 43 -21.67 -0.70 -10.08
CA THR A 43 -20.28 -0.70 -9.61
C THR A 43 -19.39 -1.23 -10.74
N ARG A 44 -18.24 -0.60 -10.95
CA ARG A 44 -17.19 -1.16 -11.80
C ARG A 44 -16.25 -1.96 -10.91
N GLU A 45 -15.88 -3.16 -11.35
CA GLU A 45 -14.77 -3.87 -10.72
C GLU A 45 -13.49 -3.06 -10.84
N VAL A 46 -12.76 -3.02 -9.73
CA VAL A 46 -11.44 -2.42 -9.66
C VAL A 46 -10.52 -3.57 -9.29
N ASP A 47 -9.66 -3.92 -10.24
CA ASP A 47 -8.65 -4.96 -10.10
C ASP A 47 -7.36 -4.31 -9.62
N LEU A 48 -6.89 -4.70 -8.45
CA LEU A 48 -5.68 -4.14 -7.84
C LEU A 48 -4.71 -5.25 -7.47
N ASP A 49 -3.45 -5.03 -7.86
CA ASP A 49 -2.32 -5.82 -7.41
C ASP A 49 -1.55 -5.08 -6.32
N ALA A 50 -0.96 -5.84 -5.41
CA ALA A 50 -0.01 -5.34 -4.44
C ALA A 50 1.32 -6.06 -4.64
N SER A 51 2.39 -5.30 -4.85
CA SER A 51 3.72 -5.88 -5.06
C SER A 51 4.75 -5.28 -4.13
N ALA A 52 5.79 -6.06 -3.82
CA ALA A 52 6.97 -5.61 -3.11
C ALA A 52 8.20 -5.86 -4.00
N VAL A 53 9.06 -4.85 -4.14
CA VAL A 53 10.31 -4.94 -4.91
C VAL A 53 11.47 -4.66 -3.98
N LEU A 54 12.35 -5.64 -3.83
CA LEU A 54 13.58 -5.50 -3.05
C LEU A 54 14.71 -5.03 -3.96
N PHE A 55 15.41 -3.98 -3.53
CA PHE A 55 16.58 -3.45 -4.23
C PHE A 55 17.86 -3.70 -3.43
N ALA A 56 18.92 -4.10 -4.13
CA ALA A 56 20.30 -3.98 -3.68
C ALA A 56 20.96 -2.86 -4.50
N ASP A 57 21.26 -1.74 -3.85
CA ASP A 57 21.62 -0.48 -4.52
C ASP A 57 20.58 -0.10 -5.58
N LYS A 58 20.95 -0.03 -6.87
CA LYS A 58 20.05 0.37 -7.96
C LYS A 58 19.44 -0.82 -8.71
N GLN A 59 19.68 -2.05 -8.25
CA GLN A 59 19.24 -3.26 -8.93
C GLN A 59 18.11 -3.94 -8.15
N PRO A 60 16.96 -4.26 -8.78
CA PRO A 60 15.95 -5.11 -8.15
C PRO A 60 16.50 -6.54 -8.06
N VAL A 61 16.44 -7.13 -6.87
CA VAL A 61 16.97 -8.48 -6.59
C VAL A 61 15.88 -9.48 -6.22
N ASP A 62 14.69 -8.99 -5.86
CA ASP A 62 13.52 -9.84 -5.60
C ASP A 62 12.22 -9.06 -5.85
N VAL A 63 11.18 -9.77 -6.28
CA VAL A 63 9.85 -9.21 -6.54
C VAL A 63 8.79 -10.21 -6.09
N VAL A 64 7.84 -9.75 -5.31
CA VAL A 64 6.62 -10.50 -4.95
C VAL A 64 5.42 -9.72 -5.47
N PHE A 65 4.47 -10.41 -6.09
CA PHE A 65 3.19 -9.90 -6.60
C PHE A 65 2.07 -10.89 -6.28
#